data_AF-E7RRK9-F1
#
_entry.id   AF-E7RRK9-F1
#
_cell.length_a   1.000
_cell.length_b   1.000
_cell.length_c   1.000
_cell.angle_alpha   90.00
_cell.angle_beta   90.00
_cell.angle_gamma   90.00
#
_symmetry.space_group_name_H-M   'P 1'
#
loop_
_entity.id
_entity.type
_entity.pdbx_description
1 polymer ?
#
loop_
_entity_poly.entity_id
_entity_poly.type
_entity_poly.pdbx_seq_one_letter_code
_entity_poly.pdbx_strand_id
1 'polypeptide(L)'
;MKSKILAFIIAFVAMNTIFIACSDDDKTEPEVSVRHALTLDLPLNVQAGTLTDAKAVFTNVNTKATYTLSNFKKAGTQFADTLTLPAGNYTVEVHGNVTYQLNGETVKSPVRAVKENVRINQAPESSAIGSTNVALSTYNAQDGFVISEIFFTGTLTPEGKQYTDDQYIKIGNNSDTVMYADGLAIAESDFLTVDKQDYTPDLMQQAMTVSALYVIPGSGKEHPVKPGEELVLAIDAKNHKEFNKNSIDLSKADFEFYDKSSDPNISDDDNPNVPNLLSWTTSSATYFSMHNRGFKAYAIARPQVDRETYTSKYVYNYKWTLTFDGETYPMDNDANFLPNTWIIDAVNLSVASDYQWGVVAATLDAGWSHCGSTDQDQSRYGKAVVRKKSGNKWTDTNNSTNDFNADAKPTLFK
;
A
#
# COMPACT_ATOMS: atom_id res chain seq x y z
N MET A 1 -40.73 -21.63 -82.84
CA MET A 1 -39.55 -21.33 -83.68
C MET A 1 -38.28 -21.62 -82.88
N LYS A 2 -37.50 -22.61 -83.33
CA LYS A 2 -36.02 -22.67 -83.42
C LYS A 2 -35.20 -22.28 -82.16
N SER A 3 -34.24 -23.04 -81.63
CA SER A 3 -33.50 -24.19 -82.18
C SER A 3 -32.51 -24.80 -81.16
N LYS A 4 -32.38 -26.13 -81.20
CA LYS A 4 -31.13 -26.95 -81.29
C LYS A 4 -30.19 -27.03 -80.05
N ILE A 5 -30.05 -28.20 -79.40
CA ILE A 5 -29.22 -29.40 -79.71
C ILE A 5 -27.74 -29.22 -79.35
N LEU A 6 -27.19 -30.08 -78.46
CA LEU A 6 -26.02 -31.00 -78.66
C LEU A 6 -25.48 -31.52 -77.29
N ALA A 7 -25.75 -32.78 -76.90
CA ALA A 7 -24.86 -33.98 -76.86
C ALA A 7 -24.10 -34.19 -75.51
N PHE A 8 -24.48 -35.19 -74.71
CA PHE A 8 -24.01 -36.60 -74.66
C PHE A 8 -22.62 -36.80 -73.98
N ILE A 9 -22.57 -37.56 -72.89
CA ILE A 9 -21.82 -38.83 -72.76
C ILE A 9 -22.19 -39.55 -71.44
N ILE A 10 -22.41 -40.85 -71.60
CA ILE A 10 -22.81 -41.89 -70.64
C ILE A 10 -21.58 -42.38 -69.86
N ALA A 11 -21.73 -42.68 -68.56
CA ALA A 11 -21.06 -43.84 -67.94
C ALA A 11 -21.76 -44.26 -66.65
N PHE A 12 -22.38 -45.42 -66.73
CA PHE A 12 -23.05 -46.17 -65.68
C PHE A 12 -21.98 -46.99 -64.93
N VAL A 13 -21.75 -46.75 -63.65
CA VAL A 13 -21.15 -47.75 -62.74
C VAL A 13 -21.88 -47.66 -61.40
N ALA A 14 -22.85 -48.55 -61.25
CA ALA A 14 -23.38 -48.92 -59.96
C ALA A 14 -22.30 -49.71 -59.20
N MET A 15 -21.86 -49.19 -58.06
CA MET A 15 -21.03 -49.94 -57.13
C MET A 15 -21.63 -49.80 -55.73
N ASN A 16 -22.10 -50.94 -55.23
CA ASN A 16 -22.56 -51.14 -53.87
C ASN A 16 -21.51 -50.63 -52.87
N THR A 17 -21.88 -49.68 -52.02
CA THR A 17 -21.19 -49.44 -50.76
C THR A 17 -22.19 -49.64 -49.63
N ILE A 18 -21.89 -50.69 -48.86
CA ILE A 18 -22.52 -51.07 -47.61
C ILE A 18 -22.40 -49.88 -46.64
N PHE A 19 -23.52 -49.46 -46.06
CA PHE A 19 -23.52 -48.53 -44.92
C PHE A 19 -22.86 -49.24 -43.74
N ILE A 20 -21.61 -48.90 -43.45
CA ILE A 20 -21.03 -49.08 -42.12
C ILE A 20 -21.39 -47.84 -41.33
N ALA A 21 -22.34 -47.99 -40.40
CA ALA A 21 -22.55 -47.02 -39.35
C ALA A 21 -21.31 -47.03 -38.46
N CYS A 22 -20.43 -46.05 -38.61
CA CYS A 22 -19.48 -45.70 -37.55
C CYS A 22 -20.31 -45.14 -36.40
N SER A 23 -20.39 -45.87 -35.29
CA SER A 23 -20.64 -45.26 -34.00
C SER A 23 -19.45 -44.36 -33.72
N ASP A 24 -19.65 -43.04 -33.69
CA ASP A 24 -18.72 -42.13 -33.03
C ASP A 24 -18.78 -42.46 -31.54
N ASP A 25 -17.94 -43.42 -31.15
CA ASP A 25 -17.48 -43.58 -29.78
C ASP A 25 -16.60 -42.34 -29.51
N ASP A 26 -17.23 -41.22 -29.17
CA ASP A 26 -16.57 -40.09 -28.52
C ASP A 26 -16.12 -40.57 -27.15
N LYS A 27 -15.04 -41.34 -27.13
CA LYS A 27 -14.27 -41.62 -25.93
C LYS A 27 -13.60 -40.30 -25.55
N THR A 28 -14.32 -39.44 -24.85
CA THR A 28 -13.70 -38.45 -23.97
C THR A 28 -12.71 -39.22 -23.10
N GLU A 29 -11.41 -39.04 -23.36
CA GLU A 29 -10.39 -39.51 -22.43
C GLU A 29 -10.79 -39.03 -21.03
N PRO A 30 -10.76 -39.91 -20.02
CA PRO A 30 -11.15 -39.50 -18.68
C PRO A 30 -10.27 -38.33 -18.25
N GLU A 31 -10.88 -37.22 -17.84
CA GLU A 31 -10.15 -36.09 -17.26
C GLU A 31 -9.34 -36.62 -16.07
N VAL A 32 -8.02 -36.69 -16.24
CA VAL A 32 -7.12 -37.16 -15.19
C VAL A 32 -7.12 -36.12 -14.07
N SER A 33 -7.83 -36.44 -13.00
CA SER A 33 -7.91 -35.65 -11.80
C SER A 33 -6.70 -35.91 -10.91
N VAL A 34 -6.12 -34.84 -10.36
CA VAL A 34 -4.87 -34.85 -9.63
C VAL A 34 -5.10 -34.27 -8.24
N ARG A 35 -4.63 -34.96 -7.21
CA ARG A 35 -4.61 -34.40 -5.85
C ARG A 35 -3.49 -33.36 -5.75
N HIS A 36 -3.85 -32.15 -5.33
CA HIS A 36 -2.94 -31.01 -5.29
C HIS A 36 -3.05 -30.27 -3.95
N ALA A 37 -1.92 -29.87 -3.39
CA ALA A 37 -1.81 -29.08 -2.18
C ALA A 37 -1.51 -27.62 -2.52
N LEU A 38 -2.19 -26.71 -1.82
CA LEU A 38 -1.84 -25.30 -1.79
C LEU A 38 -1.30 -24.96 -0.40
N THR A 39 -0.09 -24.41 -0.33
CA THR A 39 0.47 -23.85 0.91
C THR A 39 0.55 -22.33 0.83
N LEU A 40 0.20 -21.68 1.93
CA LEU A 40 0.15 -20.23 2.09
C LEU A 40 1.16 -19.78 3.14
N ASP A 41 2.04 -18.85 2.77
CA ASP A 41 2.87 -18.11 3.73
C ASP A 41 2.14 -16.85 4.21
N LEU A 42 2.26 -16.54 5.50
CA LEU A 42 1.79 -15.26 6.02
C LEU A 42 2.70 -14.11 5.56
N PRO A 43 2.20 -12.86 5.57
CA PRO A 43 3.02 -11.68 5.32
C PRO A 43 4.27 -11.62 6.22
N LEU A 44 5.39 -11.13 5.69
CA LEU A 44 6.69 -11.13 6.39
C LEU A 44 6.69 -10.38 7.73
N ASN A 45 5.87 -9.34 7.85
CA ASN A 45 5.69 -8.52 9.04
C ASN A 45 4.75 -9.14 10.09
N VAL A 46 4.20 -10.34 9.83
CA VAL A 46 3.32 -11.04 10.76
C VAL A 46 4.02 -12.26 11.35
N GLN A 47 4.33 -12.17 12.64
CA GLN A 47 4.88 -13.31 13.40
C GLN A 47 3.76 -14.08 14.09
N ALA A 48 3.82 -15.42 14.00
CA ALA A 48 2.93 -16.33 14.72
C ALA A 48 1.42 -16.09 14.53
N GLY A 49 0.99 -15.54 13.39
CA GLY A 49 -0.42 -15.27 13.11
C GLY A 49 -1.29 -16.51 12.87
N THR A 50 -2.60 -16.30 12.96
CA THR A 50 -3.63 -17.24 12.53
C THR A 50 -4.27 -16.75 11.25
N LEU A 51 -4.48 -17.66 10.30
CA LEU A 51 -5.22 -17.39 9.08
C LEU A 51 -6.68 -17.81 9.29
N THR A 52 -7.60 -16.87 9.06
CA THR A 52 -9.05 -17.05 9.25
C THR A 52 -9.78 -16.66 7.97
N ASP A 53 -10.94 -17.27 7.74
CA ASP A 53 -11.79 -17.02 6.57
C ASP A 53 -11.06 -17.16 5.22
N ALA A 54 -10.01 -17.99 5.16
CA ALA A 54 -9.20 -18.14 3.97
C ALA A 54 -9.92 -18.98 2.91
N LYS A 55 -10.00 -18.43 1.70
CA LYS A 55 -10.55 -19.06 0.51
C LYS A 55 -9.57 -18.92 -0.64
N ALA A 56 -9.30 -20.03 -1.33
CA ALA A 56 -8.57 -20.03 -2.60
C ALA A 56 -9.46 -20.53 -3.73
N VAL A 57 -9.40 -19.86 -4.89
CA VAL A 57 -10.12 -20.24 -6.11
C VAL A 57 -9.11 -20.52 -7.22
N PHE A 58 -9.10 -21.75 -7.69
CA PHE A 58 -8.37 -22.19 -8.88
C PHE A 58 -9.29 -22.04 -10.08
N THR A 59 -8.93 -21.20 -11.04
CA THR A 59 -9.67 -21.01 -12.29
C THR A 59 -8.86 -21.59 -13.44
N ASN A 60 -9.38 -22.64 -14.09
CA ASN A 60 -8.73 -23.24 -15.25
C ASN A 60 -8.67 -22.23 -16.40
N VAL A 61 -7.49 -21.97 -16.94
CA VAL A 61 -7.27 -20.93 -17.95
C VAL A 61 -8.04 -21.21 -19.24
N ASN A 62 -8.20 -22.49 -19.61
CA ASN A 62 -8.83 -22.91 -20.86
C ASN A 62 -10.33 -23.11 -20.70
N THR A 63 -10.76 -23.88 -19.70
CA THR A 63 -12.17 -24.27 -19.54
C THR A 63 -12.97 -23.27 -18.71
N LYS A 64 -12.30 -22.36 -17.99
CA LYS A 64 -12.89 -21.44 -17.01
C LYS A 64 -13.57 -22.12 -15.82
N ALA A 65 -13.43 -23.44 -15.68
CA ALA A 65 -13.92 -24.18 -14.52
C ALA A 65 -13.19 -23.72 -13.25
N THR A 66 -13.93 -23.59 -12.15
CA THR A 66 -13.41 -23.11 -10.87
C THR A 66 -13.44 -24.20 -9.80
N TYR A 67 -12.39 -24.28 -8.98
CA TYR A 67 -12.27 -25.20 -7.86
C TYR A 67 -11.85 -24.43 -6.61
N THR A 68 -12.44 -24.73 -5.46
CA THR A 68 -12.28 -23.91 -4.24
C THR A 68 -11.66 -24.71 -3.09
N LEU A 69 -10.75 -24.07 -2.36
CA LEU A 69 -10.28 -24.49 -1.04
C LEU A 69 -10.75 -23.48 0.01
N SER A 70 -11.17 -23.98 1.18
CA SER A 70 -11.61 -23.14 2.30
C SER A 70 -11.22 -23.69 3.68
N ASN A 71 -10.49 -24.80 3.76
CA ASN A 71 -10.20 -25.53 4.99
C ASN A 71 -8.70 -25.51 5.31
N PHE A 72 -8.06 -24.36 5.14
CA PHE A 72 -6.64 -24.18 5.42
C PHE A 72 -6.30 -24.46 6.89
N LYS A 73 -5.37 -25.39 7.10
CA LYS A 73 -4.87 -25.75 8.43
C LYS A 73 -3.39 -25.42 8.56
N LYS A 74 -2.98 -25.00 9.76
CA LYS A 74 -1.57 -24.72 10.04
C LYS A 74 -0.73 -25.99 9.84
N ALA A 75 0.34 -25.87 9.06
CA ALA A 75 1.32 -26.91 8.75
C ALA A 75 2.73 -26.31 8.88
N GLY A 76 3.36 -26.49 10.04
CA GLY A 76 4.61 -25.79 10.35
C GLY A 76 4.40 -24.28 10.47
N THR A 77 5.12 -23.49 9.67
CA THR A 77 4.97 -22.03 9.56
C THR A 77 3.93 -21.59 8.53
N GLN A 78 3.41 -22.53 7.73
CA GLN A 78 2.49 -22.27 6.62
C GLN A 78 1.06 -22.70 6.96
N PHE A 79 0.13 -22.40 6.06
CA PHE A 79 -1.22 -22.96 6.05
C PHE A 79 -1.44 -23.79 4.80
N ALA A 80 -1.98 -24.99 4.94
CA ALA A 80 -2.15 -25.93 3.83
C ALA A 80 -3.59 -26.43 3.73
N ASP A 81 -4.06 -26.60 2.50
CA ASP A 81 -5.28 -27.34 2.17
C ASP A 81 -5.06 -28.13 0.87
N THR A 82 -5.87 -29.15 0.62
CA THR A 82 -5.73 -30.05 -0.54
C THR A 82 -7.06 -30.24 -1.25
N LEU A 83 -7.03 -30.21 -2.58
CA LEU A 83 -8.17 -30.55 -3.44
C LEU A 83 -7.77 -31.56 -4.51
N THR A 84 -8.76 -32.05 -5.23
CA THR A 84 -8.59 -32.83 -6.45
C THR A 84 -9.18 -32.05 -7.62
N LEU A 85 -8.40 -31.87 -8.69
CA LEU A 85 -8.80 -31.12 -9.89
C LEU A 85 -8.12 -31.68 -11.16
N PRO A 86 -8.69 -31.48 -12.35
CA PRO A 86 -8.09 -31.94 -13.60
C PRO A 86 -6.70 -31.35 -13.85
N ALA A 87 -5.83 -32.11 -14.51
CA ALA A 87 -4.57 -31.58 -15.02
C ALA A 87 -4.83 -30.38 -15.96
N GLY A 88 -3.99 -29.34 -15.88
CA GLY A 88 -4.20 -28.11 -16.63
C GLY A 88 -3.42 -26.92 -16.07
N ASN A 89 -3.65 -25.74 -16.66
CA ASN A 89 -3.08 -24.48 -16.18
C ASN A 89 -4.16 -23.67 -15.49
N TYR A 90 -3.82 -23.08 -14.34
CA TYR A 90 -4.76 -22.37 -13.48
C TYR A 90 -4.23 -20.99 -13.09
N THR A 91 -5.15 -20.06 -12.90
CA THR A 91 -4.93 -18.88 -12.05
C THR A 91 -5.46 -19.20 -10.66
N VAL A 92 -4.68 -18.89 -9.62
CA VAL A 92 -5.04 -19.11 -8.23
C VAL A 92 -5.20 -17.76 -7.54
N GLU A 93 -6.39 -17.48 -7.04
CA GLU A 93 -6.70 -16.29 -6.24
C GLU A 93 -6.99 -16.70 -4.81
N VAL A 94 -6.39 -16.01 -3.84
CA VAL A 94 -6.52 -16.31 -2.41
C VAL A 94 -6.93 -15.04 -1.68
N HIS A 95 -7.88 -15.16 -0.75
CA HIS A 95 -8.30 -14.10 0.16
C HIS A 95 -8.51 -14.67 1.56
N GLY A 96 -8.30 -13.86 2.59
CA GLY A 96 -8.59 -14.22 3.98
C GLY A 96 -8.26 -13.09 4.94
N ASN A 97 -8.18 -13.40 6.23
CA ASN A 97 -7.76 -12.48 7.28
C ASN A 97 -6.64 -13.11 8.09
N VAL A 98 -5.58 -12.34 8.36
CA VAL A 98 -4.58 -12.71 9.36
C VAL A 98 -4.90 -12.02 10.68
N THR A 99 -4.80 -12.78 11.78
CA THR A 99 -4.96 -12.26 13.14
C THR A 99 -3.73 -12.62 13.96
N TYR A 100 -3.17 -11.67 14.69
CA TYR A 100 -1.96 -11.87 15.50
C TYR A 100 -1.93 -10.91 16.70
N GLN A 101 -1.08 -11.21 17.69
CA GLN A 101 -0.87 -10.31 18.83
C GLN A 101 0.28 -9.36 18.53
N LEU A 102 0.10 -8.08 18.84
CA LEU A 102 1.10 -7.03 18.69
C LEU A 102 0.97 -6.06 19.86
N ASN A 103 2.03 -5.93 20.65
CA ASN A 103 2.06 -5.06 21.84
C ASN A 103 0.85 -5.24 22.78
N GLY A 104 0.42 -6.50 22.99
CA GLY A 104 -0.74 -6.82 23.83
C GLY A 104 -2.10 -6.75 23.13
N GLU A 105 -2.16 -6.20 21.91
CA GLU A 105 -3.40 -6.04 21.16
C GLU A 105 -3.57 -7.08 20.05
N THR A 106 -4.81 -7.50 19.83
CA THR A 106 -5.16 -8.40 18.73
C THR A 106 -5.36 -7.60 17.45
N VAL A 107 -4.39 -7.69 16.54
CA VAL A 107 -4.45 -7.06 15.22
C VAL A 107 -5.09 -8.02 14.23
N LYS A 108 -6.07 -7.52 13.48
CA LYS A 108 -6.65 -8.20 12.32
C LYS A 108 -6.34 -7.42 11.05
N SER A 109 -5.96 -8.12 9.99
CA SER A 109 -5.71 -7.50 8.68
C SER A 109 -6.15 -8.41 7.54
N PRO A 110 -6.84 -7.88 6.51
CA PRO A 110 -7.15 -8.63 5.31
C PRO A 110 -5.88 -8.99 4.54
N VAL A 111 -5.84 -10.18 3.96
CA VAL A 111 -4.71 -10.71 3.18
C VAL A 111 -5.19 -11.33 1.88
N ARG A 112 -4.32 -11.34 0.87
CA ARG A 112 -4.62 -11.88 -0.44
C ARG A 112 -3.38 -12.32 -1.21
N ALA A 113 -3.58 -13.09 -2.27
CA ALA A 113 -2.56 -13.37 -3.27
C ALA A 113 -3.20 -13.75 -4.60
N VAL A 114 -2.48 -13.49 -5.71
CA VAL A 114 -2.82 -13.99 -7.04
C VAL A 114 -1.59 -14.65 -7.63
N LYS A 115 -1.71 -15.87 -8.12
CA LYS A 115 -0.65 -16.60 -8.82
C LYS A 115 -1.18 -17.15 -10.13
N GLU A 116 -0.68 -16.62 -11.23
CA GLU A 116 -1.03 -17.06 -12.58
C GLU A 116 -0.17 -18.26 -13.03
N ASN A 117 -0.64 -18.95 -14.07
CA ASN A 117 0.10 -20.03 -14.74
C ASN A 117 0.53 -21.19 -13.82
N VAL A 118 -0.28 -21.50 -12.80
CA VAL A 118 -0.08 -22.67 -11.95
C VAL A 118 -0.39 -23.93 -12.75
N ARG A 119 0.65 -24.71 -13.08
CA ARG A 119 0.54 -25.92 -13.88
C ARG A 119 0.34 -27.16 -13.00
N ILE A 120 -0.76 -27.87 -13.24
CA ILE A 120 -1.10 -29.15 -12.64
C ILE A 120 -0.82 -30.24 -13.67
N ASN A 121 0.22 -31.04 -13.44
CA ASN A 121 0.62 -32.11 -14.35
C ASN A 121 -0.21 -33.38 -14.11
N GLN A 122 -0.49 -34.12 -15.18
CA GLN A 122 -1.06 -35.45 -15.06
C GLN A 122 -0.17 -36.35 -14.19
N ALA A 123 -0.79 -37.05 -13.26
CA ALA A 123 -0.13 -38.04 -12.44
C ALA A 123 -1.12 -39.13 -12.01
N PRO A 124 -0.67 -40.37 -11.76
CA PRO A 124 -1.53 -41.43 -11.24
C PRO A 124 -2.14 -41.03 -9.88
N GLU A 125 -3.44 -41.30 -9.67
CA GLU A 125 -4.17 -40.96 -8.42
C GLU A 125 -3.47 -41.48 -7.15
N SER A 126 -2.75 -42.59 -7.24
CA SER A 126 -2.06 -43.23 -6.11
C SER A 126 -0.74 -42.57 -5.70
N SER A 127 -0.24 -41.57 -6.44
CA SER A 127 1.17 -41.14 -6.32
C SER A 127 1.45 -39.64 -6.39
N ALA A 128 0.46 -38.75 -6.55
CA ALA A 128 0.71 -37.32 -6.57
C ALA A 128 0.06 -36.55 -5.42
N ILE A 129 0.88 -35.78 -4.71
CA ILE A 129 0.50 -34.49 -4.16
C ILE A 129 1.40 -33.49 -4.88
N GLY A 130 0.94 -32.94 -6.00
CA GLY A 130 1.54 -31.72 -6.52
C GLY A 130 1.40 -30.63 -5.45
N SER A 131 2.36 -29.71 -5.34
CA SER A 131 2.24 -28.60 -4.40
C SER A 131 2.46 -27.27 -5.10
N THR A 132 1.71 -26.27 -4.65
CA THR A 132 1.94 -24.87 -5.01
C THR A 132 2.06 -24.08 -3.72
N ASN A 133 3.12 -23.30 -3.62
CA ASN A 133 3.30 -22.35 -2.54
C ASN A 133 2.97 -20.94 -3.03
N VAL A 134 2.29 -20.17 -2.17
CA VAL A 134 1.86 -18.79 -2.42
C VAL A 134 2.11 -17.96 -1.17
N ALA A 135 2.84 -16.85 -1.29
CA ALA A 135 2.98 -15.89 -0.21
C ALA A 135 1.79 -14.92 -0.20
N LEU A 136 1.13 -14.80 0.95
CA LEU A 136 0.09 -13.81 1.16
C LEU A 136 0.73 -12.44 1.39
N SER A 137 0.14 -11.43 0.79
CA SER A 137 0.39 -10.04 1.14
C SER A 137 -0.80 -9.52 1.93
N THR A 138 -0.56 -8.59 2.84
CA THR A 138 -1.67 -7.78 3.34
C THR A 138 -2.30 -7.07 2.15
N TYR A 139 -3.62 -6.90 2.19
CA TYR A 139 -4.25 -5.84 1.41
C TYR A 139 -3.42 -4.60 1.68
N ASN A 140 -2.68 -4.09 0.69
CA ASN A 140 -1.99 -2.78 0.67
C ASN A 140 -1.10 -2.60 -0.58
N ALA A 141 -0.67 -3.67 -1.26
CA ALA A 141 0.01 -3.56 -2.57
C ALA A 141 -0.92 -3.25 -3.77
N GLN A 142 -2.23 -3.12 -3.54
CA GLN A 142 -3.22 -2.70 -4.55
C GLN A 142 -4.32 -1.81 -3.99
N ASP A 143 -4.07 -1.17 -2.86
CA ASP A 143 -4.90 -0.03 -2.47
C ASP A 143 -4.56 1.22 -3.28
N GLY A 144 -3.66 1.09 -4.26
CA GLY A 144 -3.43 1.97 -5.40
C GLY A 144 -2.95 3.36 -5.03
N PHE A 145 -3.19 3.84 -3.82
CA PHE A 145 -2.70 5.09 -3.34
C PHE A 145 -1.21 5.00 -3.05
N VAL A 146 -0.51 6.04 -3.44
CA VAL A 146 0.89 6.27 -3.12
C VAL A 146 1.05 7.72 -2.66
N ILE A 147 2.00 7.98 -1.77
CA ILE A 147 2.49 9.33 -1.52
C ILE A 147 3.24 9.77 -2.78
N SER A 148 2.67 10.71 -3.52
CA SER A 148 3.23 11.16 -4.79
C SER A 148 4.18 12.34 -4.62
N GLU A 149 4.02 13.13 -3.56
CA GLU A 149 4.88 14.27 -3.27
C GLU A 149 4.80 14.64 -1.79
N ILE A 150 5.95 15.04 -1.23
CA ILE A 150 6.03 15.64 0.11
C ILE A 150 6.79 16.95 -0.01
N PHE A 151 6.09 18.07 0.19
CA PHE A 151 6.67 19.39 0.27
C PHE A 151 6.78 19.83 1.73
N PHE A 152 7.87 19.41 2.38
CA PHE A 152 8.12 19.67 3.79
C PHE A 152 9.07 20.86 4.02
N THR A 153 9.80 21.32 3.01
CA THR A 153 10.90 22.27 3.22
C THR A 153 10.42 23.70 3.52
N GLY A 154 9.18 24.02 3.14
CA GLY A 154 8.66 25.38 3.14
C GLY A 154 9.38 26.28 2.14
N THR A 155 9.10 27.57 2.19
CA THR A 155 9.75 28.58 1.33
C THR A 155 10.51 29.63 2.12
N LEU A 156 11.30 30.43 1.40
CA LEU A 156 11.85 31.68 1.94
C LEU A 156 11.01 32.86 1.46
N THR A 157 10.72 33.77 2.38
CA THR A 157 10.24 35.11 2.07
C THR A 157 11.26 35.89 1.24
N PRO A 158 10.88 36.98 0.55
CA PRO A 158 11.83 37.82 -0.18
C PRO A 158 12.95 38.39 0.70
N GLU A 159 12.70 38.52 2.01
CA GLU A 159 13.65 38.97 3.02
C GLU A 159 14.54 37.82 3.57
N GLY A 160 14.38 36.60 3.07
CA GLY A 160 15.18 35.42 3.45
C GLY A 160 14.74 34.75 4.76
N LYS A 161 13.56 35.06 5.28
CA LYS A 161 12.97 34.37 6.46
C LYS A 161 12.25 33.09 6.04
N GLN A 162 12.34 32.06 6.88
CA GLN A 162 11.63 30.79 6.71
C GLN A 162 10.12 31.01 6.77
N TYR A 163 9.39 30.28 5.94
CA TYR A 163 7.93 30.22 5.89
C TYR A 163 7.53 28.75 5.70
N THR A 164 6.79 28.18 6.65
CA THR A 164 6.52 26.73 6.71
C THR A 164 5.05 26.37 6.61
N ASP A 165 4.14 27.35 6.66
CA ASP A 165 2.70 27.10 6.61
C ASP A 165 2.26 26.60 5.21
N ASP A 166 3.10 26.78 4.18
CA ASP A 166 2.85 26.35 2.79
C ASP A 166 3.21 24.90 2.48
N GLN A 167 3.45 24.11 3.53
CA GLN A 167 3.75 22.71 3.45
C GLN A 167 2.54 21.88 2.99
N TYR A 168 2.77 20.77 2.26
CA TYR A 168 1.70 19.85 1.86
C TYR A 168 2.20 18.43 1.55
N ILE A 169 1.27 17.48 1.53
CA ILE A 169 1.45 16.11 1.03
C ILE A 169 0.48 15.87 -0.12
N LYS A 170 0.93 15.18 -1.17
CA LYS A 170 0.06 14.69 -2.24
C LYS A 170 -0.06 13.17 -2.21
N ILE A 171 -1.27 12.68 -2.42
CA ILE A 171 -1.59 11.25 -2.49
C ILE A 171 -2.16 10.95 -3.87
N GLY A 172 -1.48 10.12 -4.66
CA GLY A 172 -1.89 9.76 -6.02
C GLY A 172 -2.57 8.41 -6.11
N ASN A 173 -3.62 8.28 -6.92
CA ASN A 173 -4.20 6.98 -7.26
C ASN A 173 -3.41 6.31 -8.40
N ASN A 174 -2.49 5.44 -8.03
CA ASN A 174 -1.65 4.59 -8.87
C ASN A 174 -2.36 3.31 -9.38
N SER A 175 -3.66 3.11 -9.12
CA SER A 175 -4.44 1.98 -9.68
C SER A 175 -4.97 2.29 -11.09
N ASP A 176 -5.68 1.33 -11.70
CA ASP A 176 -6.39 1.50 -12.98
C ASP A 176 -7.90 1.75 -12.80
N THR A 177 -8.37 1.85 -11.56
CA THR A 177 -9.78 2.07 -11.22
C THR A 177 -9.98 3.28 -10.33
N VAL A 178 -11.22 3.75 -10.21
CA VAL A 178 -11.56 4.78 -9.22
C VAL A 178 -11.41 4.20 -7.82
N MET A 179 -10.69 4.92 -6.97
CA MET A 179 -10.48 4.57 -5.57
C MET A 179 -11.15 5.60 -4.67
N TYR A 180 -11.47 5.22 -3.43
CA TYR A 180 -12.11 6.12 -2.48
C TYR A 180 -11.17 6.38 -1.31
N ALA A 181 -10.88 7.66 -1.06
CA ALA A 181 -9.94 8.10 -0.04
C ALA A 181 -10.56 8.16 1.37
N ASP A 182 -11.87 7.98 1.49
CA ASP A 182 -12.56 7.84 2.77
C ASP A 182 -11.85 6.83 3.69
N GLY A 183 -11.53 7.26 4.92
CA GLY A 183 -10.85 6.43 5.92
C GLY A 183 -9.37 6.18 5.65
N LEU A 184 -8.77 6.79 4.61
CA LEU A 184 -7.33 6.78 4.40
C LEU A 184 -6.66 7.68 5.44
N ALA A 185 -5.70 7.11 6.16
CA ALA A 185 -4.94 7.79 7.20
C ALA A 185 -3.58 8.24 6.68
N ILE A 186 -3.07 9.34 7.25
CA ILE A 186 -1.74 9.90 7.03
C ILE A 186 -1.04 9.95 8.38
N ALA A 187 0.14 9.36 8.46
CA ALA A 187 0.93 9.26 9.68
C ALA A 187 2.30 9.94 9.52
N GLU A 188 2.77 10.60 10.58
CA GLU A 188 4.17 11.01 10.73
C GLU A 188 4.86 10.14 11.79
N SER A 189 6.11 9.72 11.56
CA SER A 189 6.87 8.93 12.53
C SER A 189 7.09 9.69 13.84
N ASP A 190 7.20 8.99 14.95
CA ASP A 190 7.69 9.61 16.19
C ASP A 190 9.22 9.74 16.18
N PHE A 191 9.90 8.64 15.83
CA PHE A 191 11.35 8.62 15.68
C PHE A 191 11.85 9.51 14.53
N LEU A 192 13.06 10.02 14.70
CA LEU A 192 13.80 10.78 13.70
C LEU A 192 14.84 9.88 13.02
N THR A 193 14.97 9.98 11.70
CA THR A 193 15.97 9.22 10.91
C THR A 193 17.42 9.64 11.19
N VAL A 194 17.61 10.77 11.86
CA VAL A 194 18.92 11.32 12.25
C VAL A 194 19.29 11.07 13.70
N ASP A 195 18.42 10.44 14.47
CA ASP A 195 18.64 10.12 15.89
C ASP A 195 18.29 8.66 16.13
N LYS A 196 19.29 7.78 15.98
CA LYS A 196 19.09 6.36 16.19
C LYS A 196 19.01 6.05 17.67
N GLN A 197 17.84 5.62 18.10
CA GLN A 197 17.58 5.24 19.47
C GLN A 197 17.80 3.74 19.67
N ASP A 198 18.37 3.37 20.82
CA ASP A 198 18.28 2.01 21.35
C ASP A 198 17.07 1.96 22.28
N TYR A 199 16.05 1.21 21.89
CA TYR A 199 14.72 1.28 22.50
C TYR A 199 14.06 -0.09 22.62
N THR A 200 13.16 -0.24 23.60
CA THR A 200 12.49 -1.51 23.90
C THR A 200 11.06 -1.30 24.39
N PRO A 201 10.09 -2.15 23.97
CA PRO A 201 10.27 -3.26 23.02
C PRO A 201 10.37 -2.75 21.57
N ASP A 202 11.29 -3.29 20.76
CA ASP A 202 11.39 -2.95 19.33
C ASP A 202 10.19 -3.54 18.56
N LEU A 203 9.34 -2.65 18.03
CA LEU A 203 8.17 -3.01 17.23
C LEU A 203 8.35 -2.71 15.74
N MET A 204 9.48 -2.17 15.28
CA MET A 204 9.60 -1.58 13.93
C MET A 204 9.23 -2.55 12.82
N GLN A 205 9.55 -3.84 12.97
CA GLN A 205 9.22 -4.88 11.98
C GLN A 205 7.71 -5.17 11.88
N GLN A 206 6.93 -4.80 12.90
CA GLN A 206 5.51 -5.09 13.03
C GLN A 206 4.63 -3.83 13.02
N ALA A 207 5.18 -2.67 13.41
CA ALA A 207 4.50 -1.38 13.47
C ALA A 207 5.44 -0.20 13.25
N MET A 208 4.88 0.90 12.77
CA MET A 208 5.47 2.23 12.81
C MET A 208 5.07 2.93 14.11
N THR A 209 6.02 3.50 14.84
CA THR A 209 5.72 4.42 15.95
C THR A 209 5.37 5.79 15.38
N VAL A 210 4.21 6.35 15.75
CA VAL A 210 3.67 7.57 15.14
C VAL A 210 3.57 8.70 16.16
N SER A 211 3.95 9.91 15.71
CA SER A 211 3.73 11.15 16.46
C SER A 211 2.41 11.79 16.10
N ALA A 212 1.91 11.56 14.88
CA ALA A 212 0.62 12.07 14.45
C ALA A 212 -0.07 11.11 13.48
N LEU A 213 -1.40 11.06 13.52
CA LEU A 213 -2.26 10.31 12.61
C LEU A 213 -3.54 11.11 12.32
N TYR A 214 -3.75 11.41 11.04
CA TYR A 214 -4.93 12.13 10.53
C TYR A 214 -5.68 11.26 9.54
N VAL A 215 -7.00 11.34 9.51
CA VAL A 215 -7.83 10.48 8.64
C VAL A 215 -8.75 11.31 7.75
N ILE A 216 -8.76 11.00 6.46
CA ILE A 216 -9.73 11.57 5.52
C ILE A 216 -11.15 11.12 5.94
N PRO A 217 -12.07 12.07 6.23
CA PRO A 217 -13.44 11.72 6.63
C PRO A 217 -14.20 11.00 5.50
N GLY A 218 -15.39 10.48 5.81
CA GLY A 218 -16.31 9.92 4.81
C GLY A 218 -16.83 8.51 5.15
N SER A 219 -17.92 8.14 4.49
CA SER A 219 -18.66 6.88 4.67
C SER A 219 -18.19 5.74 3.76
N GLY A 220 -17.19 5.98 2.91
CA GLY A 220 -16.56 4.98 2.04
C GLY A 220 -16.72 5.25 0.53
N LYS A 221 -17.48 6.28 0.14
CA LYS A 221 -17.74 6.62 -1.27
C LYS A 221 -17.75 8.12 -1.58
N GLU A 222 -17.35 8.98 -0.64
CA GLU A 222 -17.50 10.43 -0.75
C GLU A 222 -16.32 11.08 -1.46
N HIS A 223 -15.13 10.47 -1.40
CA HIS A 223 -13.90 11.03 -1.94
C HIS A 223 -13.30 10.14 -3.04
N PRO A 224 -13.93 10.06 -4.24
CA PRO A 224 -13.38 9.31 -5.36
C PRO A 224 -12.16 10.00 -5.95
N VAL A 225 -11.09 9.24 -6.17
CA VAL A 225 -9.86 9.65 -6.85
C VAL A 225 -9.73 8.79 -8.10
N LYS A 226 -9.65 9.38 -9.29
CA LYS A 226 -9.53 8.60 -10.54
C LYS A 226 -8.08 8.15 -10.77
N PRO A 227 -7.86 7.13 -11.62
CA PRO A 227 -6.51 6.72 -12.01
C PRO A 227 -5.64 7.89 -12.48
N GLY A 228 -4.47 8.05 -11.85
CA GLY A 228 -3.50 9.09 -12.17
C GLY A 228 -3.81 10.48 -11.59
N GLU A 229 -4.96 10.69 -10.96
CA GLU A 229 -5.29 11.89 -10.18
C GLU A 229 -4.67 11.84 -8.78
N GLU A 230 -4.56 13.00 -8.15
CA GLU A 230 -3.94 13.19 -6.85
C GLU A 230 -4.86 14.02 -5.95
N LEU A 231 -4.81 13.75 -4.65
CA LEU A 231 -5.31 14.63 -3.59
C LEU A 231 -4.17 15.50 -3.07
N VAL A 232 -4.50 16.72 -2.67
CA VAL A 232 -3.61 17.66 -1.97
C VAL A 232 -4.09 17.82 -0.53
N LEU A 233 -3.22 17.51 0.42
CA LEU A 233 -3.43 17.74 1.85
C LEU A 233 -2.51 18.87 2.30
N ALA A 234 -3.08 20.05 2.51
CA ALA A 234 -2.33 21.26 2.90
C ALA A 234 -2.17 21.32 4.42
N ILE A 235 -0.98 21.70 4.91
CA ILE A 235 -0.82 21.99 6.34
C ILE A 235 -1.74 23.14 6.75
N ASP A 236 -1.77 24.21 5.96
CA ASP A 236 -2.72 25.32 6.10
C ASP A 236 -3.27 25.64 4.71
N ALA A 237 -4.59 25.48 4.50
CA ALA A 237 -5.16 25.65 3.17
C ALA A 237 -5.49 27.12 2.86
N LYS A 238 -4.46 27.94 2.63
CA LYS A 238 -4.66 29.35 2.21
C LYS A 238 -3.84 29.77 1.00
N ASN A 239 -4.10 30.98 0.51
CA ASN A 239 -3.31 31.57 -0.55
C ASN A 239 -2.00 32.15 0.03
N HIS A 240 -0.99 31.31 0.24
CA HIS A 240 0.28 31.74 0.85
C HIS A 240 1.02 32.82 0.05
N LYS A 241 0.70 33.01 -1.25
CA LYS A 241 1.27 34.10 -2.06
C LYS A 241 0.97 35.49 -1.52
N GLU A 242 -0.09 35.63 -0.73
CA GLU A 242 -0.44 36.90 -0.08
C GLU A 242 0.52 37.26 1.06
N PHE A 243 1.15 36.25 1.67
CA PHE A 243 2.10 36.40 2.79
C PHE A 243 3.55 36.25 2.34
N ASN A 244 3.80 35.36 1.38
CA ASN A 244 5.08 35.14 0.75
C ASN A 244 4.91 34.96 -0.77
N LYS A 245 5.28 35.98 -1.55
CA LYS A 245 5.18 35.94 -3.03
C LYS A 245 5.97 34.80 -3.71
N ASN A 246 6.93 34.19 -3.00
CA ASN A 246 7.70 33.05 -3.48
C ASN A 246 6.99 31.70 -3.25
N SER A 247 5.85 31.71 -2.58
CA SER A 247 5.09 30.52 -2.17
C SER A 247 3.97 30.16 -3.17
N ILE A 248 3.06 29.30 -2.75
CA ILE A 248 1.97 28.70 -3.53
C ILE A 248 0.60 29.09 -3.00
N ASP A 249 -0.43 28.77 -3.79
CA ASP A 249 -1.82 28.93 -3.38
C ASP A 249 -2.38 27.54 -3.04
N LEU A 250 -2.60 27.28 -1.75
CA LEU A 250 -3.21 26.06 -1.22
C LEU A 250 -4.68 26.24 -0.82
N SER A 251 -5.29 27.40 -1.11
CA SER A 251 -6.70 27.70 -0.75
C SER A 251 -7.75 26.78 -1.38
N LYS A 252 -7.32 25.89 -2.27
CA LYS A 252 -8.13 24.92 -3.00
C LYS A 252 -7.59 23.49 -2.85
N ALA A 253 -6.84 23.22 -1.78
CA ALA A 253 -6.46 21.86 -1.42
C ALA A 253 -7.73 21.00 -1.21
N ASP A 254 -7.57 19.67 -1.34
CA ASP A 254 -8.69 18.74 -1.15
C ASP A 254 -9.04 18.60 0.33
N PHE A 255 -8.03 18.67 1.20
CA PHE A 255 -8.17 18.69 2.66
C PHE A 255 -7.08 19.52 3.31
N GLU A 256 -7.27 19.84 4.60
CA GLU A 256 -6.25 20.48 5.42
C GLU A 256 -6.02 19.82 6.79
N PHE A 257 -4.82 20.04 7.34
CA PHE A 257 -4.44 19.63 8.69
C PHE A 257 -4.79 20.74 9.67
N TYR A 258 -6.07 20.81 10.07
CA TYR A 258 -6.49 21.74 11.12
C TYR A 258 -6.50 21.09 12.49
N ASP A 259 -5.80 21.69 13.46
CA ASP A 259 -5.82 21.31 14.86
C ASP A 259 -6.27 22.46 15.76
N LYS A 260 -7.14 22.15 16.71
CA LYS A 260 -7.51 23.10 17.76
C LYS A 260 -6.43 23.13 18.84
N SER A 261 -5.62 24.18 18.81
CA SER A 261 -4.60 24.44 19.82
C SER A 261 -5.14 24.48 21.25
N SER A 262 -4.36 23.91 22.17
CA SER A 262 -4.58 24.03 23.62
C SER A 262 -4.00 25.32 24.22
N ASP A 263 -3.10 26.00 23.50
CA ASP A 263 -2.56 27.31 23.89
C ASP A 263 -3.35 28.45 23.21
N PRO A 264 -4.02 29.33 23.97
CA PRO A 264 -4.81 30.42 23.39
C PRO A 264 -3.98 31.47 22.64
N ASN A 265 -2.65 31.47 22.74
CA ASN A 265 -1.76 32.41 22.05
C ASN A 265 -1.23 31.87 20.72
N ILE A 266 -1.49 30.60 20.43
CA ILE A 266 -1.05 29.92 19.21
C ILE A 266 -2.31 29.35 18.58
N SER A 267 -2.74 29.89 17.45
CA SER A 267 -3.90 29.41 16.71
C SER A 267 -3.48 28.85 15.38
N ASP A 268 -4.20 27.82 14.97
CA ASP A 268 -4.20 27.31 13.61
C ASP A 268 -5.27 28.05 12.79
N ASP A 269 -4.98 28.37 11.53
CA ASP A 269 -5.91 29.05 10.64
C ASP A 269 -6.79 28.00 9.94
N ASP A 270 -8.11 28.09 10.10
CA ASP A 270 -9.08 27.15 9.50
C ASP A 270 -9.69 27.76 8.23
N ASN A 271 -9.55 27.09 7.07
CA ASN A 271 -10.25 27.51 5.86
C ASN A 271 -11.61 26.81 5.76
N PRO A 272 -12.73 27.50 5.99
CA PRO A 272 -14.06 26.86 6.03
C PRO A 272 -14.53 26.28 4.68
N ASN A 273 -13.79 26.51 3.59
CA ASN A 273 -14.09 25.95 2.27
C ASN A 273 -13.27 24.69 1.96
N VAL A 274 -12.31 24.32 2.79
CA VAL A 274 -11.50 23.11 2.66
C VAL A 274 -11.85 22.16 3.81
N PRO A 275 -12.23 20.90 3.53
CA PRO A 275 -12.55 19.96 4.60
C PRO A 275 -11.34 19.60 5.47
N ASN A 276 -11.55 19.59 6.78
CA ASN A 276 -10.51 19.20 7.74
C ASN A 276 -10.32 17.68 7.78
N LEU A 277 -9.07 17.25 7.87
CA LEU A 277 -8.74 15.89 8.26
C LEU A 277 -9.16 15.63 9.72
N LEU A 278 -9.53 14.39 10.01
CA LEU A 278 -9.84 13.96 11.37
C LEU A 278 -8.55 13.69 12.14
N SER A 279 -8.16 14.58 13.04
CA SER A 279 -7.05 14.39 13.98
C SER A 279 -7.34 13.23 14.94
N TRP A 280 -6.72 12.06 14.73
CA TRP A 280 -6.89 10.91 15.61
C TRP A 280 -5.94 11.00 16.80
N THR A 281 -4.66 11.25 16.54
CA THR A 281 -3.63 11.50 17.56
C THR A 281 -2.58 12.48 17.00
N THR A 282 -1.99 13.29 17.88
CA THR A 282 -0.88 14.19 17.58
C THR A 282 -0.08 14.45 18.85
N SER A 283 1.24 14.50 18.74
CA SER A 283 2.14 14.86 19.85
C SER A 283 2.21 16.38 20.06
N SER A 284 1.70 17.17 19.11
CA SER A 284 1.63 18.63 19.23
C SER A 284 0.47 19.05 20.14
N ALA A 285 0.77 19.92 21.10
CA ALA A 285 -0.26 20.55 21.94
C ALA A 285 -0.93 21.76 21.25
N THR A 286 -0.39 22.21 20.12
CA THR A 286 -0.87 23.38 19.37
C THR A 286 -1.46 22.94 18.04
N TYR A 287 -0.64 22.88 16.99
CA TYR A 287 -1.03 22.41 15.66
C TYR A 287 0.11 21.63 15.03
N PHE A 288 -0.23 20.83 14.04
CA PHE A 288 0.73 20.01 13.32
C PHE A 288 1.50 20.81 12.27
N SER A 289 2.79 20.53 12.15
CA SER A 289 3.64 21.02 11.08
C SER A 289 4.63 19.94 10.72
N MET A 290 5.00 19.83 9.44
CA MET A 290 6.00 18.84 9.03
C MET A 290 7.39 19.28 9.47
N HIS A 291 8.22 18.31 9.84
CA HIS A 291 9.62 18.57 10.15
C HIS A 291 10.36 19.14 8.94
N ASN A 292 10.63 20.45 8.93
CA ASN A 292 11.07 21.19 7.73
C ASN A 292 12.50 20.90 7.23
N ARG A 293 13.21 19.99 7.89
CA ARG A 293 14.52 19.44 7.45
C ARG A 293 14.42 18.00 6.94
N GLY A 294 13.22 17.40 7.00
CA GLY A 294 12.95 16.08 6.45
C GLY A 294 13.60 14.95 7.24
N PHE A 295 13.43 14.91 8.57
CA PHE A 295 14.01 13.85 9.42
C PHE A 295 12.98 12.82 9.87
N LYS A 296 11.77 12.87 9.31
CA LYS A 296 10.62 12.03 9.67
C LYS A 296 10.30 11.10 8.51
N ALA A 297 9.62 9.99 8.80
CA ALA A 297 8.93 9.23 7.78
C ALA A 297 7.45 9.60 7.75
N TYR A 298 6.86 9.51 6.56
CA TYR A 298 5.43 9.67 6.35
C TYR A 298 4.85 8.39 5.78
N ALA A 299 3.68 7.99 6.25
CA ALA A 299 2.99 6.81 5.76
C ALA A 299 1.51 7.08 5.49
N ILE A 300 0.95 6.37 4.53
CA ILE A 300 -0.51 6.29 4.34
C ILE A 300 -0.99 4.89 4.73
N ALA A 301 -2.15 4.80 5.35
CA ALA A 301 -2.67 3.54 5.89
C ALA A 301 -4.19 3.47 5.87
N ARG A 302 -4.74 2.25 6.00
CA ARG A 302 -6.15 2.05 6.34
C ARG A 302 -6.27 1.42 7.72
N PRO A 303 -6.53 2.22 8.77
CA PRO A 303 -6.86 1.68 10.07
C PRO A 303 -8.04 0.70 9.99
N GLN A 304 -7.94 -0.42 10.73
CA GLN A 304 -8.96 -1.47 10.72
C GLN A 304 -9.88 -1.41 11.96
N VAL A 305 -9.80 -0.31 12.69
CA VAL A 305 -10.56 0.00 13.90
C VAL A 305 -11.01 1.46 13.86
N ASP A 306 -12.00 1.83 14.67
CA ASP A 306 -12.41 3.22 14.83
C ASP A 306 -11.40 4.05 15.65
N ARG A 307 -11.60 5.37 15.66
CA ARG A 307 -10.74 6.33 16.37
C ARG A 307 -10.62 6.03 17.86
N GLU A 308 -11.74 5.78 18.54
CA GLU A 308 -11.76 5.59 20.00
C GLU A 308 -10.94 4.35 20.38
N THR A 309 -11.14 3.25 19.65
CA THR A 309 -10.36 2.02 19.79
C THR A 309 -8.89 2.28 19.47
N TYR A 310 -8.57 3.01 18.40
CA TYR A 310 -7.18 3.33 18.04
C TYR A 310 -6.47 4.09 19.17
N THR A 311 -7.03 5.23 19.58
CA THR A 311 -6.40 6.14 20.55
C THR A 311 -6.26 5.53 21.94
N SER A 312 -7.12 4.58 22.31
CA SER A 312 -7.10 3.96 23.65
C SER A 312 -6.27 2.67 23.72
N LYS A 313 -6.14 1.92 22.61
CA LYS A 313 -5.51 0.59 22.62
C LYS A 313 -4.19 0.51 21.86
N TYR A 314 -4.02 1.30 20.80
CA TYR A 314 -2.80 1.28 20.00
C TYR A 314 -1.75 2.23 20.58
N VAL A 315 -1.55 2.12 21.89
CA VAL A 315 -0.61 2.91 22.68
C VAL A 315 0.70 2.14 22.80
N TYR A 316 1.81 2.86 22.69
CA TYR A 316 3.15 2.32 22.76
C TYR A 316 3.92 3.03 23.88
N ASN A 317 4.13 2.30 24.97
CA ASN A 317 4.98 2.75 26.07
C ASN A 317 6.33 2.09 25.85
N TYR A 318 7.38 2.88 25.68
CA TYR A 318 8.70 2.35 25.37
C TYR A 318 9.78 3.04 26.18
N LYS A 319 10.87 2.31 26.37
CA LYS A 319 12.08 2.85 26.99
C LYS A 319 13.11 3.08 25.93
N TRP A 320 13.89 4.14 26.06
CA TRP A 320 15.02 4.42 25.19
C TRP A 320 16.23 4.92 25.98
N THR A 321 17.41 4.77 25.41
CA THR A 321 18.66 5.21 26.04
C THR A 321 19.10 6.55 25.46
N LEU A 322 19.02 7.62 26.25
CA LEU A 322 19.64 8.89 25.90
C LEU A 322 21.13 8.82 26.19
N THR A 323 21.96 9.10 25.19
CA THR A 323 23.40 9.31 25.39
C THR A 323 23.71 10.80 25.27
N PHE A 324 24.17 11.42 26.35
CA PHE A 324 24.54 12.83 26.39
C PHE A 324 25.90 12.98 27.09
N ASP A 325 26.83 13.68 26.45
CA ASP A 325 28.21 13.86 26.93
C ASP A 325 28.93 12.56 27.37
N GLY A 326 28.62 11.45 26.71
CA GLY A 326 29.22 10.13 26.98
C GLY A 326 28.59 9.37 28.16
N GLU A 327 27.59 9.94 28.81
CA GLU A 327 26.78 9.27 29.84
C GLU A 327 25.45 8.79 29.26
N THR A 328 24.93 7.68 29.78
CA THR A 328 23.67 7.08 29.33
C THR A 328 22.59 7.19 30.40
N TYR A 329 21.39 7.56 29.96
CA TYR A 329 20.22 7.78 30.80
C TYR A 329 19.05 6.96 30.26
N PRO A 330 18.43 6.08 31.07
CA PRO A 330 17.20 5.41 30.67
C PRO A 330 16.05 6.41 30.71
N MET A 331 15.33 6.51 29.60
CA MET A 331 14.17 7.37 29.42
C MET A 331 12.95 6.49 29.14
N ASP A 332 11.79 6.95 29.58
CA ASP A 332 10.49 6.38 29.23
C ASP A 332 9.75 7.39 28.35
N ASN A 333 9.00 6.91 27.34
CA ASN A 333 8.16 7.75 26.50
C ASN A 333 6.90 7.00 26.05
N ASP A 334 5.86 7.76 25.74
CA ASP A 334 4.56 7.26 25.28
C ASP A 334 4.28 7.80 23.88
N ALA A 335 3.83 6.91 23.00
CA ALA A 335 3.41 7.23 21.64
C ALA A 335 2.22 6.36 21.24
N ASN A 336 1.73 6.52 20.01
CA ASN A 336 0.88 5.52 19.38
C ASN A 336 1.69 4.68 18.39
N PHE A 337 1.21 3.48 18.07
CA PHE A 337 1.79 2.65 17.01
C PHE A 337 0.76 2.35 15.91
N LEU A 338 1.24 2.20 14.69
CA LEU A 338 0.46 1.87 13.51
C LEU A 338 0.95 0.54 12.95
N PRO A 339 0.15 -0.55 13.02
CA PRO A 339 0.54 -1.85 12.49
C PRO A 339 0.99 -1.77 11.02
N ASN A 340 2.14 -2.38 10.71
CA ASN A 340 2.68 -2.39 9.35
C ASN A 340 1.72 -3.07 8.35
N THR A 341 0.86 -3.97 8.83
CA THR A 341 -0.17 -4.62 8.01
C THR A 341 -1.30 -3.68 7.59
N TRP A 342 -1.40 -2.48 8.18
CA TRP A 342 -2.36 -1.44 7.81
C TRP A 342 -1.75 -0.38 6.89
N ILE A 343 -0.43 -0.29 6.80
CA ILE A 343 0.30 0.71 5.99
C ILE A 343 0.30 0.33 4.50
N ILE A 344 -0.17 1.26 3.67
CA ILE A 344 -0.26 1.16 2.20
C ILE A 344 1.07 1.53 1.55
N ASP A 345 1.61 2.68 1.93
CA ASP A 345 2.85 3.24 1.37
C ASP A 345 3.55 4.04 2.47
N ALA A 346 4.88 4.09 2.43
CA ALA A 346 5.71 4.80 3.40
C ALA A 346 6.94 5.40 2.74
N VAL A 347 7.36 6.57 3.23
CA VAL A 347 8.49 7.34 2.71
C VAL A 347 9.35 7.80 3.88
N ASN A 348 10.56 7.27 3.99
CA ASN A 348 11.59 7.80 4.89
C ASN A 348 12.21 9.06 4.27
N LEU A 349 12.27 10.14 5.06
CA LEU A 349 13.07 11.31 4.72
C LEU A 349 14.29 11.41 5.62
N SER A 350 15.40 11.88 5.07
CA SER A 350 16.58 12.26 5.85
C SER A 350 17.46 13.26 5.10
N VAL A 351 18.68 13.46 5.59
CA VAL A 351 19.77 14.15 4.90
C VAL A 351 21.05 13.30 4.97
N ALA A 352 21.88 13.40 3.93
CA ALA A 352 23.04 12.52 3.78
C ALA A 352 24.07 12.65 4.92
N SER A 353 24.24 13.84 5.51
CA SER A 353 25.21 14.04 6.59
C SER A 353 24.85 13.35 7.90
N ASP A 354 23.55 13.16 8.15
CA ASP A 354 23.05 12.79 9.47
C ASP A 354 22.17 11.53 9.45
N TYR A 355 21.92 10.90 8.30
CA TYR A 355 21.12 9.68 8.22
C TYR A 355 21.76 8.55 9.05
N GLN A 356 21.04 8.07 10.06
CA GLN A 356 21.51 6.98 10.93
C GLN A 356 20.75 5.67 10.70
N TRP A 357 19.47 5.75 10.31
CA TRP A 357 18.57 4.61 10.17
C TRP A 357 17.22 4.99 9.54
N GLY A 358 16.51 4.00 8.99
CA GLY A 358 15.10 4.12 8.62
C GLY A 358 14.22 3.94 9.85
N VAL A 359 13.09 4.66 9.90
CA VAL A 359 12.16 4.66 11.06
C VAL A 359 10.84 3.93 10.77
N VAL A 360 10.80 3.21 9.63
CA VAL A 360 9.77 2.23 9.26
C VAL A 360 10.45 0.93 8.85
N ALA A 361 9.71 -0.19 8.84
CA ALA A 361 10.25 -1.46 8.37
C ALA A 361 10.77 -1.36 6.92
N ALA A 362 11.89 -2.03 6.63
CA ALA A 362 12.46 -2.08 5.29
C ALA A 362 11.53 -2.75 4.25
N THR A 363 10.54 -3.51 4.70
CA THR A 363 9.48 -4.05 3.82
C THR A 363 8.51 -2.98 3.33
N LEU A 364 8.42 -1.84 4.01
CA LEU A 364 7.61 -0.67 3.65
C LEU A 364 8.45 0.36 2.90
N ASP A 365 9.65 0.67 3.40
CA ASP A 365 10.63 1.50 2.70
C ASP A 365 12.07 1.09 3.07
N ALA A 366 12.78 0.51 2.11
CA ALA A 366 14.17 0.09 2.25
C ALA A 366 15.19 1.21 2.00
N GLY A 367 14.73 2.41 1.62
CA GLY A 367 15.57 3.56 1.31
C GLY A 367 15.13 4.81 2.08
N TRP A 368 15.54 5.95 1.53
CA TRP A 368 15.14 7.29 1.99
C TRP A 368 15.27 8.30 0.84
N SER A 369 14.63 9.45 0.98
CA SER A 369 14.75 10.59 0.07
C SER A 369 14.97 11.89 0.84
N HIS A 370 15.26 13.00 0.14
CA HIS A 370 15.71 14.23 0.79
C HIS A 370 15.46 15.51 -0.01
N CYS A 371 15.64 16.64 0.68
CA CYS A 371 15.83 17.96 0.08
C CYS A 371 16.98 18.65 0.83
N GLY A 372 18.07 18.92 0.13
CA GLY A 372 19.36 19.29 0.72
C GLY A 372 20.18 18.08 1.14
N SER A 373 21.47 18.29 1.42
CA SER A 373 22.41 17.21 1.78
C SER A 373 22.86 17.24 3.23
N THR A 374 22.65 18.36 3.94
CA THR A 374 23.06 18.53 5.34
C THR A 374 21.94 19.02 6.25
N ASP A 375 22.08 18.85 7.58
CA ASP A 375 21.21 19.57 8.52
C ASP A 375 21.23 21.07 8.22
N GLN A 376 20.06 21.69 8.28
CA GLN A 376 19.82 23.10 7.99
C GLN A 376 20.31 23.60 6.62
N ASP A 377 20.47 22.72 5.62
CA ASP A 377 20.87 23.11 4.25
C ASP A 377 19.97 24.24 3.73
N GLN A 378 20.56 25.40 3.46
CA GLN A 378 19.83 26.60 3.03
C GLN A 378 19.26 26.46 1.62
N SER A 379 19.76 25.52 0.82
CA SER A 379 19.25 25.24 -0.52
C SER A 379 17.99 24.38 -0.52
N ARG A 380 17.53 23.87 0.64
CA ARG A 380 16.37 22.98 0.72
C ARG A 380 15.05 23.68 0.44
N TYR A 381 14.91 24.96 0.80
CA TYR A 381 13.64 25.68 0.69
C TYR A 381 13.14 25.72 -0.75
N GLY A 382 11.83 25.57 -0.91
CA GLY A 382 11.19 25.50 -2.23
C GLY A 382 11.51 24.23 -2.99
N LYS A 383 11.91 23.15 -2.30
CA LYS A 383 12.10 21.81 -2.86
C LYS A 383 11.19 20.78 -2.21
N ALA A 384 10.83 19.76 -2.97
CA ALA A 384 10.04 18.63 -2.52
C ALA A 384 10.73 17.32 -2.91
N VAL A 385 10.31 16.23 -2.28
CA VAL A 385 10.52 14.90 -2.85
C VAL A 385 9.31 14.58 -3.73
N VAL A 386 9.55 14.30 -5.02
CA VAL A 386 8.47 14.04 -6.00
C VAL A 386 8.65 12.64 -6.55
N ARG A 387 7.65 11.77 -6.35
CA ARG A 387 7.70 10.38 -6.81
C ARG A 387 7.80 10.34 -8.33
N LYS A 388 8.71 9.52 -8.84
CA LYS A 388 8.91 9.33 -10.29
C LYS A 388 7.62 8.79 -10.90
N LYS A 389 7.23 9.35 -12.03
CA LYS A 389 5.99 9.02 -12.73
C LYS A 389 6.26 8.76 -14.21
N SER A 390 5.72 7.67 -14.73
CA SER A 390 5.71 7.32 -16.15
C SER A 390 4.26 7.23 -16.63
N GLY A 391 3.84 8.18 -17.47
CA GLY A 391 2.42 8.33 -17.82
C GLY A 391 1.57 8.60 -16.58
N ASN A 392 0.57 7.74 -16.33
CA ASN A 392 -0.30 7.83 -15.15
C ASN A 392 0.14 6.95 -13.98
N LYS A 393 1.30 6.29 -14.08
CA LYS A 393 1.79 5.38 -13.04
C LYS A 393 3.02 5.93 -12.35
N TRP A 394 2.98 5.92 -11.02
CA TRP A 394 4.12 6.21 -10.19
C TRP A 394 4.95 4.95 -9.96
N THR A 395 6.27 5.13 -9.90
CA THR A 395 7.21 4.07 -9.52
C THR A 395 7.12 3.85 -8.02
N ASP A 396 6.92 2.60 -7.62
CA ASP A 396 6.90 2.19 -6.22
C ASP A 396 7.59 0.84 -6.07
N THR A 397 8.77 0.86 -5.46
CA THR A 397 9.62 -0.30 -5.23
C THR A 397 9.83 -0.55 -3.73
N ASN A 398 9.03 0.12 -2.88
CA ASN A 398 9.24 0.22 -1.44
C ASN A 398 10.67 0.67 -1.13
N ASN A 399 11.17 1.64 -1.90
CA ASN A 399 12.51 2.19 -1.72
C ASN A 399 12.55 3.64 -2.19
N SER A 400 12.45 4.56 -1.24
CA SER A 400 12.36 6.00 -1.54
C SER A 400 13.53 6.55 -2.35
N THR A 401 14.72 5.95 -2.23
CA THR A 401 15.91 6.34 -3.02
C THR A 401 15.71 6.03 -4.51
N ASN A 402 15.03 4.93 -4.83
CA ASN A 402 14.71 4.54 -6.19
C ASN A 402 13.46 5.27 -6.71
N ASP A 403 12.51 5.53 -5.84
CA ASP A 403 11.16 5.90 -6.23
C ASP A 403 10.97 7.42 -6.40
N PHE A 404 11.79 8.25 -5.74
CA PHE A 404 11.62 9.70 -5.74
C PHE A 404 12.74 10.44 -6.48
N ASN A 405 12.38 11.57 -7.07
CA ASN A 405 13.33 12.63 -7.39
C ASN A 405 13.49 13.48 -6.13
N ALA A 406 14.66 13.39 -5.51
CA ALA A 406 15.08 14.29 -4.44
C ALA A 406 15.33 15.71 -4.98
N ASP A 407 15.30 16.70 -4.11
CA ASP A 407 15.57 18.11 -4.44
C ASP A 407 14.72 18.67 -5.60
N ALA A 408 13.53 18.12 -5.85
CA ALA A 408 12.71 18.48 -6.99
C ALA A 408 12.00 19.82 -6.77
N LYS A 409 11.71 20.55 -7.87
CA LYS A 409 10.76 21.67 -7.82
C LYS A 409 9.38 21.09 -7.45
N PRO A 410 8.69 21.59 -6.40
CA PRO A 410 7.38 21.07 -6.03
C PRO A 410 6.37 21.33 -7.14
N THR A 411 5.49 20.37 -7.40
CA THR A 411 4.70 20.37 -8.65
C THR A 411 3.55 21.38 -8.65
N LEU A 412 3.17 21.89 -7.48
CA LEU A 412 2.18 22.97 -7.37
C LEU A 412 2.77 24.37 -7.65
N PHE A 413 4.11 24.50 -7.71
CA PHE A 413 4.78 25.74 -8.07
C PHE A 413 4.79 25.89 -9.60
N LYS A 414 3.90 26.76 -10.10
CA LYS A 414 3.83 27.13 -11.53
C LYS A 414 5.02 27.98 -11.93
#